data_AF-A0A7J4JFM2-F1
#
_entry.id   AF-A0A7J4JFM2-F1
#
_cell.length_a   1.000
_cell.length_b   1.000
_cell.length_c   1.000
_cell.angle_alpha   90.00
_cell.angle_beta   90.00
_cell.angle_gamma   90.00
#
_symmetry.space_group_name_H-M   'P 1'
#
loop_
_entity.id
_entity.type
_entity.pdbx_description
1 polymer ?
#
loop_
_entity_poly.entity_id
_entity_poly.type
_entity_poly.pdbx_seq_one_letter_code
_entity_poly.pdbx_strand_id
1 'polypeptide(L)'
;MKSVLSSYYSKCVENSAKPAEVFLSFSVPSNAHHLEFMKWLGAELTPKVEETLLSGGSMAQKSIDLARSVWLDAFNYLQDSSVPIQLGLNVEAVFLRNLDAALEMARQLSAARARNRF
;
A
#
# COMPACT_ATOMS: atom_id res chain seq x y z
N MET A 1 4.75 4.64 -7.76
CA MET A 1 4.58 5.42 -6.51
C MET A 1 5.53 6.60 -6.42
N LYS A 2 6.86 6.38 -6.46
CA LYS A 2 7.89 7.44 -6.35
C LYS A 2 7.63 8.62 -7.29
N SER A 3 7.44 8.35 -8.59
CA SER A 3 7.10 9.37 -9.59
C SER A 3 5.86 10.18 -9.25
N VAL A 4 4.78 9.53 -8.78
CA VAL A 4 3.54 10.22 -8.40
C VAL A 4 3.76 11.17 -7.23
N LEU A 5 4.48 10.72 -6.19
CA LEU A 5 4.79 11.54 -5.02
C LEU A 5 5.71 12.73 -5.39
N SER A 6 6.74 12.51 -6.22
CA SER A 6 7.61 13.60 -6.69
C SER A 6 6.82 14.62 -7.51
N SER A 7 6.02 14.16 -8.48
CA SER A 7 5.22 15.03 -9.33
C SER A 7 4.18 15.82 -8.53
N TYR A 8 3.54 15.19 -7.55
CA TYR A 8 2.63 15.87 -6.61
C TYR A 8 3.36 16.97 -5.85
N TYR A 9 4.54 16.67 -5.29
CA TYR A 9 5.34 17.67 -4.59
C TYR A 9 5.76 18.84 -5.48
N SER A 10 6.28 18.56 -6.68
CA SER A 10 6.64 19.60 -7.65
C SER A 10 5.45 20.50 -7.95
N LYS A 11 4.24 19.93 -8.09
CA LYS A 11 3.04 20.71 -8.33
C LYS A 11 2.65 21.58 -7.14
N CYS A 12 2.81 21.08 -5.91
CA CYS A 12 2.62 21.90 -4.71
C CYS A 12 3.59 23.10 -4.69
N VAL A 13 4.86 22.89 -5.00
CA VAL A 13 5.87 23.96 -5.05
C VAL A 13 5.51 25.01 -6.11
N GLU A 14 5.17 24.59 -7.33
CA GLU A 14 4.73 25.49 -8.41
C GLU A 14 3.55 26.37 -8.00
N ASN A 15 2.63 25.84 -7.18
CA ASN A 15 1.42 26.53 -6.76
C ASN A 15 1.56 27.22 -5.38
N SER A 16 2.78 27.29 -4.83
CA SER A 16 3.03 27.83 -3.48
C SER A 16 2.15 27.18 -2.40
N ALA A 17 1.80 25.90 -2.58
CA ALA A 17 0.96 25.14 -1.69
C ALA A 17 1.79 24.20 -0.80
N LYS A 18 1.37 24.03 0.45
CA LYS A 18 1.94 23.00 1.32
C LYS A 18 1.36 21.63 0.93
N PRO A 19 2.19 20.59 0.75
CA PRO A 19 1.69 19.24 0.50
C PRO A 19 0.81 18.75 1.65
N ALA A 20 -0.31 18.11 1.31
CA ALA A 20 -1.14 17.38 2.26
C ALA A 20 -0.54 16.00 2.56
N GLU A 21 -1.03 15.36 3.62
CA GLU A 21 -0.74 13.95 3.88
C GLU A 21 -1.36 13.07 2.78
N VAL A 22 -0.61 12.09 2.30
CA VAL A 22 -1.06 11.14 1.28
C VAL A 22 -1.32 9.79 1.94
N PHE A 23 -2.56 9.32 1.88
CA PHE A 23 -2.92 8.00 2.39
C PHE A 23 -2.73 6.94 1.32
N LEU A 24 -2.00 5.88 1.65
CA LEU A 24 -1.92 4.68 0.84
C LEU A 24 -2.95 3.66 1.34
N SER A 25 -3.89 3.31 0.48
CA SER A 25 -4.88 2.26 0.70
C SER A 25 -4.32 0.89 0.36
N PHE A 26 -4.49 -0.06 1.28
CA PHE A 26 -4.17 -1.47 1.07
C PHE A 26 -5.39 -2.34 1.34
N SER A 27 -5.58 -3.37 0.52
CA SER A 27 -6.62 -4.40 0.68
C SER A 27 -5.97 -5.77 0.76
N VAL A 28 -6.66 -6.73 1.39
CA VAL A 28 -6.20 -8.11 1.56
C VAL A 28 -7.05 -9.07 0.70
N PRO A 29 -6.74 -9.25 -0.60
CA PRO A 29 -7.32 -10.36 -1.36
C PRO A 29 -6.93 -11.69 -0.72
N SER A 30 -7.89 -12.58 -0.56
CA SER A 30 -7.69 -13.87 0.14
C SER A 30 -8.06 -15.09 -0.69
N ASN A 31 -8.68 -14.86 -1.86
CA ASN A 31 -8.99 -15.88 -2.86
C ASN A 31 -9.15 -15.22 -4.23
N ALA A 32 -9.22 -16.05 -5.28
CA ALA A 32 -9.38 -15.58 -6.66
C ALA A 32 -10.64 -14.73 -6.87
N HIS A 33 -11.77 -15.08 -6.23
CA HIS A 33 -12.99 -14.29 -6.34
C HIS A 33 -12.84 -12.85 -5.82
N HIS A 34 -12.16 -12.66 -4.68
CA HIS A 34 -11.85 -11.31 -4.19
C HIS A 34 -10.88 -10.59 -5.14
N LEU A 35 -9.88 -11.28 -5.68
CA LEU A 35 -8.94 -10.68 -6.63
C LEU A 35 -9.66 -10.15 -7.89
N GLU A 36 -10.58 -10.93 -8.46
CA GLU A 36 -11.40 -10.52 -9.60
C GLU A 36 -12.35 -9.37 -9.23
N PHE A 37 -12.92 -9.39 -8.02
CA PHE A 37 -13.73 -8.26 -7.54
C PHE A 37 -12.92 -6.97 -7.45
N MET A 38 -11.67 -7.03 -6.98
CA MET A 38 -10.79 -5.86 -6.94
C MET A 38 -10.47 -5.33 -8.34
N LYS A 39 -10.21 -6.22 -9.31
CA LYS A 39 -10.02 -5.82 -10.72
C LYS A 39 -11.27 -5.16 -11.28
N TRP A 40 -12.45 -5.69 -10.96
CA TRP A 40 -13.73 -5.10 -11.35
C TRP A 40 -13.94 -3.70 -10.76
N LEU A 41 -13.47 -3.44 -9.54
CA LEU A 41 -13.45 -2.09 -8.94
C LEU A 41 -12.44 -1.13 -9.61
N GLY A 42 -11.66 -1.61 -10.59
CA GLY A 42 -10.67 -0.82 -11.31
C GLY A 42 -9.24 -0.94 -10.79
N ALA A 43 -8.96 -1.89 -9.88
CA ALA A 43 -7.59 -2.14 -9.45
C ALA A 43 -6.79 -2.85 -10.55
N GLU A 44 -5.65 -2.26 -10.92
CA GLU A 44 -4.71 -2.87 -11.86
C GLU A 44 -3.62 -3.64 -11.12
N LEU A 45 -3.29 -4.84 -11.61
CA LEU A 45 -2.26 -5.69 -11.06
C LEU A 45 -1.21 -5.95 -12.14
N THR A 46 0.06 -5.95 -11.74
CA THR A 46 1.11 -6.45 -12.64
C THR A 46 1.02 -7.97 -12.73
N PRO A 47 1.40 -8.59 -13.87
CA PRO A 47 1.35 -10.04 -14.02
C PRO A 47 2.13 -10.79 -12.91
N LYS A 48 3.25 -10.23 -12.47
CA LYS A 48 4.06 -10.79 -11.38
C LYS A 48 3.34 -10.78 -10.04
N VAL A 49 2.61 -9.70 -9.71
CA VAL A 49 1.83 -9.61 -8.48
C VAL A 49 0.70 -10.63 -8.51
N GLU A 50 0.01 -10.73 -9.64
CA GLU A 50 -1.08 -11.68 -9.83
C GLU A 50 -0.61 -13.14 -9.71
N GLU A 51 0.47 -13.51 -10.40
CA GLU A 51 1.10 -14.83 -10.28
C GLU A 51 1.50 -15.15 -8.83
N THR A 52 2.10 -14.16 -8.14
CA THR A 52 2.48 -14.31 -6.73
C THR A 52 1.25 -14.60 -5.87
N LEU A 53 0.16 -13.87 -6.04
CA LEU A 53 -1.07 -14.06 -5.27
C LEU A 53 -1.73 -15.40 -5.56
N LEU A 54 -1.78 -15.82 -6.83
CA LEU A 54 -2.43 -17.06 -7.29
C LEU A 54 -1.59 -18.32 -7.10
N SER A 55 -0.29 -18.20 -6.82
CA SER A 55 0.56 -19.34 -6.50
C SER A 55 0.07 -20.08 -5.23
N GLY A 56 0.69 -21.22 -4.90
CA GLY A 56 0.32 -21.99 -3.70
C GLY A 56 0.42 -21.21 -2.38
N GLY A 57 -0.14 -21.79 -1.32
CA GLY A 57 -0.13 -21.21 0.03
C GLY A 57 -1.23 -20.16 0.27
N SER A 58 -1.10 -19.42 1.38
CA SER A 58 -2.09 -18.41 1.79
C SER A 58 -1.99 -17.14 0.94
N MET A 59 -3.01 -16.86 0.13
CA MET A 59 -3.11 -15.60 -0.63
C MET A 59 -3.11 -14.39 0.30
N ALA A 60 -3.84 -14.46 1.42
CA ALA A 60 -3.92 -13.37 2.39
C ALA A 60 -2.55 -13.02 2.98
N GLN A 61 -1.74 -14.03 3.33
CA GLN A 61 -0.38 -13.78 3.83
C GLN A 61 0.49 -13.13 2.76
N LYS A 62 0.43 -13.62 1.51
CA LYS A 62 1.17 -13.03 0.39
C LYS A 62 0.74 -11.60 0.11
N SER A 63 -0.55 -11.28 0.24
CA SER A 63 -1.06 -9.90 0.15
C SER A 63 -0.47 -9.00 1.23
N ILE A 64 -0.39 -9.48 2.48
CA ILE A 64 0.23 -8.74 3.58
C ILE A 64 1.71 -8.48 3.29
N ASP A 65 2.44 -9.49 2.82
CA ASP A 65 3.86 -9.35 2.51
C ASP A 65 4.12 -8.39 1.34
N LEU A 66 3.31 -8.46 0.27
CA LEU A 66 3.37 -7.52 -0.84
C LEU A 66 3.05 -6.09 -0.38
N ALA A 67 1.98 -5.91 0.40
CA ALA A 67 1.60 -4.60 0.95
C ALA A 67 2.71 -4.02 1.83
N ARG A 68 3.31 -4.84 2.69
CA ARG A 68 4.46 -4.46 3.52
C ARG A 68 5.65 -4.01 2.68
N SER A 69 5.96 -4.73 1.60
CA SER A 69 7.04 -4.35 0.69
C SER A 69 6.78 -3.01 0.01
N VAL A 70 5.56 -2.79 -0.49
CA VAL A 70 5.18 -1.52 -1.13
C VAL A 70 5.19 -0.37 -0.13
N TRP A 71 4.67 -0.59 1.07
CA TRP A 71 4.66 0.39 2.15
C TRP A 71 6.07 0.83 2.54
N LEU A 72 6.99 -0.12 2.73
CA LEU A 72 8.38 0.16 3.07
C LEU A 72 9.12 0.86 1.93
N ASP A 73 8.93 0.45 0.67
CA ASP A 73 9.58 1.14 -0.46
C ASP A 73 9.11 2.60 -0.61
N ALA A 74 7.81 2.86 -0.43
CA ALA A 74 7.27 4.21 -0.46
C ALA A 74 7.76 5.07 0.71
N PHE A 75 7.80 4.50 1.91
CA PHE A 75 8.26 5.17 3.11
C PHE A 75 9.76 5.50 3.05
N ASN A 76 10.60 4.51 2.71
CA ASN A 76 12.05 4.70 2.59
C ASN A 76 12.38 5.73 1.50
N TYR A 77 11.69 5.68 0.36
CA TYR A 77 11.85 6.69 -0.68
C TYR A 77 11.64 8.12 -0.14
N LEU A 78 10.60 8.36 0.65
CA LEU A 78 10.35 9.68 1.21
C LEU A 78 11.35 10.07 2.29
N GLN A 79 11.79 9.13 3.13
CA GLN A 79 12.84 9.39 4.13
C GLN A 79 14.18 9.77 3.48
N ASP A 80 14.57 9.07 2.42
CA ASP A 80 15.82 9.29 1.71
C ASP A 80 15.75 10.52 0.77
N SER A 81 14.53 10.98 0.46
CA SER A 81 14.30 12.13 -0.40
C SER A 81 14.18 13.44 0.38
N SER A 82 14.43 14.57 -0.29
CA SER A 82 14.12 15.90 0.24
C SER A 82 12.64 16.28 0.09
N VAL A 83 11.73 15.33 -0.16
CA VAL A 83 10.30 15.55 -0.38
C VAL A 83 9.55 15.52 0.96
N PRO A 84 9.01 16.65 1.47
CA PRO A 84 8.38 16.74 2.77
C PRO A 84 6.91 16.27 2.76
N ILE A 85 6.62 15.12 2.13
CA ILE A 85 5.28 14.52 2.14
C ILE A 85 5.17 13.55 3.33
N GLN A 86 4.06 13.61 4.04
CA GLN A 86 3.72 12.62 5.07
C GLN A 86 2.86 11.50 4.45
N LEU A 87 3.14 10.26 4.84
CA LEU A 87 2.30 9.12 4.46
C LEU A 87 1.40 8.67 5.60
N GLY A 88 0.12 8.56 5.27
CA GLY A 88 -0.90 7.88 6.03
C GLY A 88 -1.08 6.44 5.55
N LEU A 89 -1.57 5.58 6.44
CA LEU A 89 -1.90 4.19 6.15
C LEU A 89 -3.41 4.02 6.24
N ASN A 90 -4.03 3.48 5.18
CA ASN A 90 -5.40 3.01 5.20
C ASN A 90 -5.43 1.52 4.86
N VAL A 91 -6.14 0.71 5.64
CA VAL A 91 -6.33 -0.72 5.36
C VAL A 91 -7.81 -1.02 5.23
N GLU A 92 -8.19 -1.53 4.07
CA GLU A 92 -9.57 -1.74 3.65
C GLU A 92 -9.98 -3.20 3.83
N ALA A 93 -10.99 -3.43 4.67
CA ALA A 93 -11.66 -4.72 4.81
C ALA A 93 -12.87 -4.79 3.87
N VAL A 94 -12.62 -4.97 2.56
CA VAL A 94 -13.67 -4.99 1.52
C VAL A 94 -14.70 -6.10 1.75
N PHE A 95 -14.26 -7.26 2.25
CA PHE A 95 -15.13 -8.36 2.66
C PHE A 95 -14.98 -8.65 4.15
N LEU A 96 -16.09 -8.77 4.88
CA LEU A 96 -16.09 -9.01 6.33
C LEU A 96 -15.30 -10.26 6.74
N ARG A 97 -15.36 -11.33 5.93
CA ARG A 97 -14.57 -12.57 6.13
C ARG A 97 -13.05 -12.37 6.11
N ASN A 98 -12.56 -11.21 5.65
CA ASN A 98 -11.14 -10.86 5.62
C ASN A 98 -10.77 -9.86 6.73
N LEU A 99 -11.67 -9.57 7.67
CA LEU A 99 -11.43 -8.58 8.72
C LEU A 99 -10.17 -8.89 9.53
N ASP A 100 -9.99 -10.14 9.99
CA ASP A 100 -8.81 -10.52 10.77
C ASP A 100 -7.51 -10.33 10.00
N ALA A 101 -7.51 -10.65 8.70
CA ALA A 101 -6.35 -10.46 7.84
C ALA A 101 -6.07 -8.96 7.59
N ALA A 102 -7.11 -8.13 7.49
CA ALA A 102 -6.98 -6.68 7.40
C ALA A 102 -6.42 -6.07 8.70
N LEU A 103 -6.88 -6.53 9.86
CA LEU A 103 -6.33 -6.12 11.15
C LEU A 103 -4.86 -6.51 11.29
N GLU A 104 -4.50 -7.73 10.88
CA GLU A 104 -3.11 -8.17 10.87
C GLU A 104 -2.24 -7.35 9.92
N MET A 105 -2.73 -7.03 8.71
CA MET A 105 -2.05 -6.12 7.80
C MET A 105 -1.81 -4.75 8.46
N ALA A 106 -2.84 -4.14 9.05
CA ALA A 106 -2.74 -2.84 9.70
C ALA A 106 -1.68 -2.86 10.82
N ARG A 107 -1.66 -3.92 11.63
CA ARG A 107 -0.67 -4.12 12.70
C ARG A 107 0.75 -4.23 12.14
N GLN A 108 0.95 -5.07 11.12
CA GLN A 108 2.28 -5.29 10.54
C GLN A 108 2.84 -4.04 9.85
N LEU A 109 2.02 -3.33 9.06
CA LEU A 109 2.45 -2.14 8.33
C LEU A 109 2.75 -0.97 9.30
N SER A 110 1.94 -0.83 10.35
CA SER A 110 2.18 0.15 11.42
C SER A 110 3.49 -0.14 12.16
N ALA A 111 3.73 -1.41 12.53
CA ALA A 111 4.97 -1.82 13.19
C ALA A 111 6.20 -1.68 12.27
N ALA A 112 6.04 -1.90 10.96
CA ALA A 112 7.09 -1.69 9.98
C ALA A 112 7.51 -0.21 9.88
N ARG A 113 6.55 0.73 9.95
CA ARG A 113 6.82 2.17 10.02
C ARG A 113 7.59 2.54 11.29
N ALA A 114 7.15 2.04 12.45
CA ALA A 114 7.73 2.42 13.74
C ALA A 114 9.22 2.02 13.87
N ARG A 115 9.60 0.86 13.32
CA ARG A 115 10.97 0.34 13.38
C ARG A 115 11.98 1.09 12.50
N ASN A 116 11.53 1.86 11.51
CA ASN A 116 12.39 2.62 10.60
C ASN A 116 12.48 4.12 10.97
N ARG A 117 12.23 4.48 12.24
CA ARG A 117 12.38 5.87 12.74
C ARG A 117 13.71 6.10 13.49
N PHE A 118 14.80 5.44 13.09
CA PHE A 118 16.13 5.64 13.68
C PHE A 118 17.06 6.37 12.72
#